data_AF-A0A966XAZ5-F1
#
_entry.id   AF-A0A966XAZ5-F1
#
_cell.length_a   1.000
_cell.length_b   1.000
_cell.length_c   1.000
_cell.angle_alpha   90.00
_cell.angle_beta   90.00
_cell.angle_gamma   90.00
#
_symmetry.space_group_name_H-M   'P 1'
#
loop_
_entity.id
_entity.type
_entity.pdbx_description
1 polymer ?
#
loop_
_entity_poly.entity_id
_entity_poly.type
_entity_poly.pdbx_seq_one_letter_code
_entity_poly.pdbx_strand_id
1 'polypeptide(L)'
;TPRPDAISVEVRDPSDVAVLRRVVETIARGSGPDGSIAVVARASSVSPSFAVEVGAVVDALIIPIDDFDAMNWSDDAIKRLGDTGRPIFLEIFVRDSDPDWTQLALNSLRSRLDWAASHGCRDLAISIRALSFQSLIRAGRQLEQLGDPSTATYPVLLGCEFGDDHDEALLSTSVGAGSLLCDGVGDAIEVRGAADHLSNGGRARLAFNVLQGAGARITKTEYVACPSCGRTLFDLQETTTRIQAQTGHLKGVKIAIMGCIVNGPGEMADADFGYVGGAPGKVNLYVGKECVEKGVPQDDADRRLISLIQQHGRWVDRGGVAPVV
;
A
#
# COMPACT_ATOMS: atom_id res chain seq x y z
N THR A 1 -7.96 -1.70 -12.24
CA THR A 1 -7.69 -1.16 -10.89
C THR A 1 -6.95 -2.21 -10.10
N PRO A 2 -5.88 -1.87 -9.38
CA PRO A 2 -5.18 -2.88 -8.59
C PRO A 2 -6.12 -3.43 -7.51
N ARG A 3 -6.05 -4.75 -7.30
CA ARG A 3 -6.87 -5.46 -6.31
C ARG A 3 -6.28 -5.22 -4.92
N PRO A 4 -7.04 -4.66 -3.95
CA PRO A 4 -6.54 -4.48 -2.59
C PRO A 4 -6.47 -5.82 -1.86
N ASP A 5 -5.58 -5.93 -0.87
CA ASP A 5 -5.49 -7.12 -0.01
C ASP A 5 -6.63 -7.16 1.03
N ALA A 6 -7.09 -5.98 1.46
CA ALA A 6 -8.19 -5.83 2.42
C ALA A 6 -9.13 -4.67 2.04
N ILE A 7 -10.39 -4.77 2.46
CA ILE A 7 -11.38 -3.70 2.41
C ILE A 7 -11.80 -3.37 3.83
N SER A 8 -11.68 -2.10 4.19
CA SER A 8 -12.12 -1.55 5.47
C SER A 8 -13.56 -1.06 5.36
N VAL A 9 -14.42 -1.45 6.29
CA VAL A 9 -15.84 -1.08 6.35
C VAL A 9 -16.12 -0.43 7.71
N GLU A 10 -16.73 0.75 7.71
CA GLU A 10 -17.18 1.37 8.95
C GLU A 10 -18.51 0.74 9.40
N VAL A 11 -18.59 0.39 10.68
CA VAL A 11 -19.76 -0.23 11.30
C VAL A 11 -20.13 0.64 12.50
N ARG A 12 -21.35 1.19 12.50
CA ARG A 12 -21.78 2.19 13.49
C ARG A 12 -22.90 1.67 14.39
N ASP A 13 -23.76 0.80 13.86
CA ASP A 13 -24.90 0.30 14.63
C ASP A 13 -25.21 -1.18 14.35
N PRO A 14 -25.96 -1.87 15.24
CA PRO A 14 -26.28 -3.28 15.08
C PRO A 14 -26.96 -3.67 13.77
N SER A 15 -27.68 -2.75 13.12
CA SER A 15 -28.34 -3.05 11.85
C SER A 15 -27.33 -3.21 10.69
N ASP A 16 -26.14 -2.60 10.81
CA ASP A 16 -25.06 -2.75 9.84
C ASP A 16 -24.52 -4.19 9.78
N VAL A 17 -24.60 -4.98 10.85
CA VAL A 17 -24.03 -6.34 10.90
C VAL A 17 -24.70 -7.26 9.89
N ALA A 18 -26.01 -7.13 9.69
CA ALA A 18 -26.73 -7.92 8.71
C ALA A 18 -26.26 -7.60 7.27
N VAL A 19 -25.95 -6.33 7.00
CA VAL A 19 -25.39 -5.89 5.73
C VAL A 19 -23.94 -6.36 5.59
N LEU A 20 -23.14 -6.24 6.65
CA LEU A 20 -21.74 -6.66 6.70
C LEU A 20 -21.60 -8.16 6.38
N ARG A 21 -22.46 -9.04 6.94
CA ARG A 21 -22.48 -10.47 6.59
C ARG A 21 -22.67 -10.68 5.09
N ARG A 22 -23.60 -9.96 4.47
CA ARG A 22 -23.83 -10.04 3.02
C ARG A 22 -22.63 -9.54 2.21
N VAL A 23 -21.95 -8.51 2.70
CA VAL A 23 -20.71 -8.00 2.07
C VAL A 23 -19.62 -9.07 2.12
N VAL A 24 -19.36 -9.66 3.29
CA VAL A 24 -18.38 -10.75 3.47
C VAL A 24 -18.70 -11.94 2.57
N GLU A 25 -19.95 -12.41 2.55
CA GLU A 25 -20.39 -13.51 1.70
C GLU A 25 -20.25 -13.22 0.20
N THR A 26 -20.47 -11.96 -0.19
CA THR A 26 -20.35 -11.54 -1.60
C THR A 26 -18.89 -11.49 -2.03
N ILE A 27 -18.00 -10.96 -1.18
CA ILE A 27 -16.56 -10.94 -1.43
C ILE A 27 -15.99 -12.36 -1.46
N ALA A 28 -16.41 -13.23 -0.54
CA ALA A 28 -15.99 -14.63 -0.50
C ALA A 28 -16.39 -15.37 -1.79
N ARG A 29 -17.63 -15.19 -2.29
CA ARG A 29 -18.09 -15.78 -3.56
C ARG A 29 -17.37 -15.23 -4.79
N GLY A 30 -16.91 -13.97 -4.74
CA GLY A 30 -16.16 -13.33 -5.81
C GLY A 30 -14.66 -13.63 -5.79
N SER A 31 -14.16 -14.38 -4.80
CA SER A 31 -12.74 -14.67 -4.65
C SER A 31 -12.30 -15.72 -5.68
N GLY A 32 -11.55 -15.27 -6.69
CA GLY A 32 -10.94 -16.11 -7.73
C GLY A 32 -9.60 -16.74 -7.30
N PRO A 33 -8.81 -17.26 -8.25
CA PRO A 33 -7.53 -17.92 -7.98
C PRO A 33 -6.46 -17.03 -7.30
N ASP A 34 -6.61 -15.70 -7.37
CA ASP A 34 -5.69 -14.71 -6.78
C ASP A 34 -5.85 -14.53 -5.25
N GLY A 35 -6.54 -15.44 -4.54
CA GLY A 35 -6.81 -15.38 -3.09
C GLY A 35 -8.09 -14.60 -2.74
N SER A 36 -8.46 -14.53 -1.45
CA SER A 36 -9.61 -13.75 -0.96
C SER A 36 -9.20 -12.34 -0.53
N ILE A 37 -10.09 -11.35 -0.71
CA ILE A 37 -9.91 -10.00 -0.13
C ILE A 37 -10.39 -10.08 1.31
N ALA A 38 -9.56 -9.68 2.27
CA ALA A 38 -9.95 -9.63 3.67
C ALA A 38 -10.97 -8.51 3.91
N VAL A 39 -11.98 -8.76 4.72
CA VAL A 39 -12.91 -7.73 5.20
C VAL A 39 -12.50 -7.33 6.60
N VAL A 40 -12.18 -6.05 6.76
CA VAL A 40 -11.80 -5.44 8.04
C VAL A 40 -12.92 -4.51 8.45
N ALA A 41 -13.49 -4.67 9.64
CA ALA A 41 -14.47 -3.70 10.15
C ALA A 41 -13.79 -2.71 11.08
N ARG A 42 -14.11 -1.43 10.94
CA ARG A 42 -13.87 -0.42 11.98
C ARG A 42 -15.16 -0.24 12.75
N ALA A 43 -15.14 -0.64 14.01
CA ALA A 43 -16.29 -0.54 14.88
C ALA A 43 -16.14 0.72 15.75
N SER A 44 -16.82 1.79 15.37
CA SER A 44 -16.79 3.09 16.07
C SER A 44 -17.99 3.22 17.01
N SER A 45 -17.80 3.72 18.23
CA SER A 45 -18.90 4.00 19.18
C SER A 45 -19.69 2.74 19.60
N VAL A 46 -19.01 1.60 19.70
CA VAL A 46 -19.62 0.27 19.82
C VAL A 46 -19.55 -0.30 21.23
N SER A 47 -20.64 -0.87 21.73
CA SER A 47 -20.59 -1.61 23.00
C SER A 47 -19.65 -2.82 22.91
N PRO A 48 -19.04 -3.29 24.01
CA PRO A 48 -18.16 -4.44 23.96
C PRO A 48 -18.83 -5.70 23.38
N SER A 49 -20.11 -5.92 23.69
CA SER A 49 -20.90 -7.01 23.09
C SER A 49 -21.06 -6.85 21.58
N PHE A 50 -21.18 -5.62 21.11
CA PHE A 50 -21.34 -5.33 19.69
C PHE A 50 -20.01 -5.53 18.93
N ALA A 51 -18.88 -5.12 19.50
CA ALA A 51 -17.56 -5.40 18.93
C ALA A 51 -17.29 -6.91 18.76
N VAL A 52 -17.70 -7.73 19.74
CA VAL A 52 -17.61 -9.21 19.64
C VAL A 52 -18.51 -9.74 18.51
N GLU A 53 -19.71 -9.19 18.35
CA GLU A 53 -20.62 -9.59 17.25
C GLU A 53 -20.03 -9.25 15.87
N VAL A 54 -19.45 -8.06 15.71
CA VAL A 54 -18.78 -7.64 14.47
C VAL A 54 -17.57 -8.52 14.20
N GLY A 55 -16.72 -8.75 15.21
CA GLY A 55 -15.52 -9.60 15.11
C GLY A 55 -15.84 -11.04 14.69
N ALA A 56 -17.01 -11.58 15.07
CA ALA A 56 -17.42 -12.91 14.64
C ALA A 56 -17.74 -13.02 13.12
N VAL A 57 -17.90 -11.89 12.42
CA VAL A 57 -18.30 -11.82 11.01
C VAL A 57 -17.13 -11.51 10.08
N VAL A 58 -16.15 -10.74 10.54
CA VAL A 58 -15.08 -10.18 9.70
C VAL A 58 -13.76 -10.92 9.85
N ASP A 59 -12.82 -10.62 8.96
CA ASP A 59 -11.49 -11.21 9.00
C ASP A 59 -10.59 -10.52 10.02
N ALA A 60 -10.78 -9.21 10.24
CA ALA A 60 -10.12 -8.45 11.30
C ALA A 60 -10.97 -7.27 11.78
N LEU A 61 -10.67 -6.77 12.98
CA LEU A 61 -11.42 -5.67 13.60
C LEU A 61 -10.48 -4.53 13.96
N ILE A 62 -10.87 -3.30 13.66
CA ILE A 62 -10.22 -2.07 14.13
C ILE A 62 -11.10 -1.45 15.21
N ILE A 63 -10.53 -1.20 16.38
CA ILE A 63 -11.23 -0.59 17.52
C ILE A 63 -10.47 0.67 17.97
N PRO A 64 -11.09 1.86 17.90
CA PRO A 64 -10.51 3.08 18.47
C PRO A 64 -10.27 2.95 19.98
N ILE A 65 -9.10 3.38 20.46
CA ILE A 65 -8.79 3.34 21.90
C ILE A 65 -9.64 4.31 22.72
N ASP A 66 -10.14 5.40 22.11
CA ASP A 66 -11.03 6.35 22.79
C ASP A 66 -12.30 5.62 23.28
N ASP A 67 -12.74 4.58 22.58
CA ASP A 67 -13.88 3.75 22.96
C ASP A 67 -13.55 2.80 24.13
N PHE A 68 -12.28 2.42 24.33
CA PHE A 68 -11.86 1.60 25.46
C PHE A 68 -12.01 2.31 26.80
N ASP A 69 -11.67 3.61 26.83
CA ASP A 69 -11.74 4.45 28.03
C ASP A 69 -13.19 4.92 28.29
N ALA A 70 -13.94 5.25 27.24
CA ALA A 70 -15.31 5.76 27.39
C ALA A 70 -16.33 4.68 27.80
N MET A 71 -16.12 3.41 27.42
CA MET A 71 -17.17 2.39 27.49
C MET A 71 -17.02 1.37 28.62
N ASN A 72 -16.09 1.57 29.58
CA ASN A 72 -15.86 0.66 30.73
C ASN A 72 -15.84 -0.82 30.31
N TRP A 73 -14.93 -1.17 29.41
CA TRP A 73 -14.76 -2.55 28.96
C TRP A 73 -14.43 -3.47 30.15
N SER A 74 -15.17 -4.58 30.28
CA SER A 74 -14.91 -5.60 31.29
C SER A 74 -13.91 -6.64 30.80
N ASP A 75 -13.22 -7.28 31.73
CA ASP A 75 -12.29 -8.39 31.44
C ASP A 75 -12.98 -9.52 30.65
N ASP A 76 -14.27 -9.80 30.94
CA ASP A 76 -15.07 -10.78 30.20
C ASP A 76 -15.26 -10.39 28.74
N ALA A 77 -15.52 -9.12 28.46
CA ALA A 77 -15.75 -8.67 27.09
C ALA A 77 -14.47 -8.74 26.25
N ILE A 78 -13.33 -8.39 26.82
CA ILE A 78 -12.02 -8.53 26.15
C ILE A 78 -11.70 -9.98 25.90
N LYS A 79 -11.92 -10.85 26.89
CA LYS A 79 -11.69 -12.28 26.71
C LYS A 79 -12.55 -12.84 25.58
N ARG A 80 -13.84 -12.51 25.54
CA ARG A 80 -14.76 -12.92 24.46
C ARG A 80 -14.34 -12.38 23.10
N LEU A 81 -13.76 -11.19 23.06
CA LEU A 81 -13.20 -10.63 21.84
C LEU A 81 -11.96 -11.41 21.39
N GLY A 82 -11.06 -11.76 22.31
CA GLY A 82 -9.92 -12.63 22.03
C GLY A 82 -10.33 -14.04 21.58
N ASP A 83 -11.38 -14.60 22.17
CA ASP A 83 -11.95 -15.91 21.81
C ASP A 83 -12.51 -15.95 20.38
N THR A 84 -12.74 -14.79 19.73
CA THR A 84 -13.10 -14.75 18.29
C THR A 84 -11.96 -15.25 17.39
N GLY A 85 -10.71 -15.20 17.88
CA GLY A 85 -9.52 -15.58 17.12
C GLY A 85 -9.24 -14.69 15.92
N ARG A 86 -9.83 -13.48 15.87
CA ARG A 86 -9.58 -12.51 14.80
C ARG A 86 -8.47 -11.54 15.18
N PRO A 87 -7.65 -11.09 14.22
CA PRO A 87 -6.76 -9.95 14.42
C PRO A 87 -7.54 -8.71 14.88
N ILE A 88 -7.04 -8.06 15.93
CA ILE A 88 -7.60 -6.84 16.51
C ILE A 88 -6.56 -5.73 16.41
N PHE A 89 -6.90 -4.70 15.66
CA PHE A 89 -6.13 -3.48 15.56
C PHE A 89 -6.64 -2.47 16.60
N LEU A 90 -5.79 -2.09 17.54
CA LEU A 90 -6.08 -0.98 18.44
C LEU A 90 -5.69 0.33 17.73
N GLU A 91 -6.70 1.18 17.48
CA GLU A 91 -6.53 2.40 16.70
C GLU A 91 -6.34 3.62 17.61
N ILE A 92 -5.24 4.34 17.41
CA ILE A 92 -5.05 5.67 17.98
C ILE A 92 -5.38 6.75 16.94
N PHE A 93 -5.93 7.85 17.43
CA PHE A 93 -6.12 9.05 16.63
C PHE A 93 -5.16 10.15 17.08
N VAL A 94 -4.22 10.51 16.21
CA VAL A 94 -3.22 11.55 16.48
C VAL A 94 -3.65 12.88 15.88
N ARG A 95 -3.51 13.95 16.66
CA ARG A 95 -4.00 15.31 16.35
C ARG A 95 -2.83 16.28 16.26
N ASP A 96 -2.85 17.15 15.25
CA ASP A 96 -1.79 18.14 15.04
C ASP A 96 -1.73 19.24 16.09
N SER A 97 -2.88 19.58 16.67
CA SER A 97 -3.02 20.74 17.56
C SER A 97 -2.29 20.58 18.88
N ASP A 98 -1.85 19.37 19.23
CA ASP A 98 -1.30 19.05 20.55
C ASP A 98 -0.18 17.99 20.46
N PRO A 99 1.10 18.40 20.48
CA PRO A 99 2.24 17.50 20.56
C PRO A 99 2.20 16.54 21.76
N ASP A 100 1.64 16.96 22.89
CA ASP A 100 1.57 16.15 24.10
C ASP A 100 0.49 15.07 23.96
N TRP A 101 -0.56 15.34 23.16
CA TRP A 101 -1.59 14.36 22.81
C TRP A 101 -1.03 13.13 22.12
N THR A 102 -0.06 13.28 21.21
CA THR A 102 0.54 12.13 20.51
C THR A 102 1.20 11.18 21.51
N GLN A 103 1.96 11.73 22.46
CA GLN A 103 2.62 10.93 23.49
C GLN A 103 1.60 10.26 24.42
N LEU A 104 0.55 10.99 24.80
CA LEU A 104 -0.53 10.44 25.63
C LEU A 104 -1.25 9.28 24.92
N ALA A 105 -1.62 9.45 23.66
CA ALA A 105 -2.28 8.43 22.86
C ALA A 105 -1.43 7.17 22.73
N LEU A 106 -0.11 7.33 22.52
CA LEU A 106 0.81 6.20 22.46
C LEU A 106 0.97 5.48 23.82
N ASN A 107 1.01 6.23 24.93
CA ASN A 107 1.05 5.63 26.27
C ASN A 107 -0.24 4.85 26.58
N SER A 108 -1.39 5.40 26.22
CA SER A 108 -2.69 4.72 26.35
C SER A 108 -2.74 3.45 25.48
N LEU A 109 -2.28 3.52 24.23
CA LEU A 109 -2.19 2.36 23.34
C LEU A 109 -1.39 1.23 23.98
N ARG A 110 -0.21 1.53 24.54
CA ARG A 110 0.64 0.53 25.21
C ARG A 110 -0.11 -0.14 26.35
N SER A 111 -0.70 0.64 27.25
CA SER A 111 -1.48 0.11 28.37
C SER A 111 -2.62 -0.81 27.90
N ARG A 112 -3.28 -0.46 26.80
CA ARG A 112 -4.37 -1.27 26.23
C ARG A 112 -3.90 -2.52 25.51
N LEU A 113 -2.75 -2.48 24.83
CA LEU A 113 -2.13 -3.68 24.25
C LEU A 113 -1.75 -4.67 25.36
N ASP A 114 -1.08 -4.21 26.42
CA ASP A 114 -0.68 -5.06 27.56
C ASP A 114 -1.91 -5.65 28.26
N TRP A 115 -2.96 -4.84 28.45
CA TRP A 115 -4.21 -5.30 29.04
C TRP A 115 -4.90 -6.35 28.16
N ALA A 116 -5.05 -6.12 26.85
CA ALA A 116 -5.66 -7.09 25.94
C ALA A 116 -4.85 -8.40 25.87
N ALA A 117 -3.52 -8.31 25.80
CA ALA A 117 -2.64 -9.47 25.79
C ALA A 117 -2.75 -10.31 27.08
N SER A 118 -2.81 -9.67 28.25
CA SER A 118 -2.97 -10.36 29.54
C SER A 118 -4.32 -11.10 29.67
N HIS A 119 -5.31 -10.73 28.87
CA HIS A 119 -6.65 -11.34 28.82
C HIS A 119 -6.82 -12.35 27.68
N GLY A 120 -5.74 -12.71 26.98
CA GLY A 120 -5.73 -13.80 26.00
C GLY A 120 -5.89 -13.38 24.53
N CYS A 121 -5.96 -12.09 24.23
CA CYS A 121 -5.88 -11.61 22.85
C CYS A 121 -4.45 -11.81 22.32
N ARG A 122 -4.27 -12.65 21.29
CA ARG A 122 -2.94 -12.98 20.75
C ARG A 122 -2.62 -12.22 19.47
N ASP A 123 -3.61 -12.10 18.59
CA ASP A 123 -3.45 -11.47 17.28
C ASP A 123 -3.76 -9.98 17.39
N LEU A 124 -2.84 -9.24 18.02
CA LEU A 124 -2.96 -7.79 18.19
C LEU A 124 -2.13 -7.04 17.14
N ALA A 125 -2.64 -5.89 16.72
CA ALA A 125 -1.96 -4.97 15.82
C ALA A 125 -2.26 -3.52 16.22
N ILE A 126 -1.48 -2.60 15.67
CA ILE A 126 -1.60 -1.16 15.91
C ILE A 126 -2.18 -0.51 14.67
N SER A 127 -3.12 0.41 14.83
CA SER A 127 -3.55 1.32 13.76
C SER A 127 -3.28 2.77 14.18
N ILE A 128 -2.54 3.51 13.36
CA ILE A 128 -2.33 4.95 13.57
C ILE A 128 -3.19 5.70 12.56
N ARG A 129 -4.21 6.39 13.04
CA ARG A 129 -5.03 7.29 12.22
C ARG A 129 -4.55 8.73 12.40
N ALA A 130 -4.24 9.40 11.30
CA ALA A 130 -3.82 10.80 11.30
C ALA A 130 -4.54 11.61 10.20
N LEU A 131 -4.80 12.89 10.47
CA LEU A 131 -5.34 13.84 9.48
C LEU A 131 -4.26 14.67 8.75
N SER A 132 -3.00 14.61 9.22
CA SER A 132 -1.86 15.21 8.53
C SER A 132 -0.69 14.24 8.45
N PHE A 133 0.15 14.46 7.44
CA PHE A 133 1.36 13.68 7.27
C PHE A 133 2.39 13.93 8.38
N GLN A 134 2.44 15.14 8.95
CA GLN A 134 3.37 15.48 10.03
C GLN A 134 3.05 14.69 11.29
N SER A 135 1.77 14.63 11.68
CA SER A 135 1.32 13.84 12.83
C SER A 135 1.56 12.36 12.62
N LEU A 136 1.30 11.83 11.42
CA LEU A 136 1.58 10.43 11.12
C LEU A 136 3.08 10.11 11.29
N ILE A 137 3.96 10.90 10.67
CA ILE A 137 5.42 10.70 10.76
C ILE A 137 5.89 10.79 12.22
N ARG A 138 5.39 11.77 12.98
CA ARG A 138 5.74 11.94 14.39
C ARG A 138 5.32 10.71 15.20
N ALA A 139 4.07 10.28 15.07
CA ALA A 139 3.53 9.14 15.80
C ALA A 139 4.25 7.84 15.45
N GLY A 140 4.49 7.56 14.17
CA GLY A 140 5.21 6.37 13.72
C GLY A 140 6.64 6.30 14.27
N ARG A 141 7.40 7.42 14.20
CA ARG A 141 8.76 7.48 14.74
C ARG A 141 8.81 7.41 16.27
N GLN A 142 7.82 7.97 16.96
CA GLN A 142 7.71 7.86 18.42
C GLN A 142 7.32 6.44 18.85
N LEU A 143 6.48 5.75 18.06
CA LEU A 143 6.12 4.36 18.32
C LEU A 143 7.37 3.44 18.32
N GLU A 144 8.26 3.60 17.34
CA GLU A 144 9.57 2.90 17.33
C GLU A 144 10.42 3.20 18.56
N GLN A 145 10.47 4.47 18.98
CA GLN A 145 11.25 4.90 20.14
C GLN A 145 10.70 4.38 21.47
N LEU A 146 9.40 4.04 21.53
CA LEU A 146 8.79 3.47 22.73
C LEU A 146 9.26 2.03 23.02
N GLY A 147 9.90 1.38 22.05
CA GLY A 147 11.15 0.62 22.22
C GLY A 147 11.22 -0.42 23.35
N ASP A 148 10.10 -0.93 23.84
CA ASP A 148 10.05 -2.20 24.55
C ASP A 148 10.09 -3.30 23.48
N PRO A 149 10.96 -4.32 23.59
CA PRO A 149 10.93 -5.49 22.72
C PRO A 149 9.54 -6.15 22.61
N SER A 150 8.62 -5.89 23.56
CA SER A 150 7.22 -6.35 23.53
C SER A 150 6.27 -5.53 22.65
N THR A 151 6.62 -4.31 22.23
CA THR A 151 5.80 -3.48 21.32
C THR A 151 6.33 -3.45 19.90
N ALA A 152 7.64 -3.69 19.71
CA ALA A 152 8.26 -3.90 18.40
C ALA A 152 7.78 -5.19 17.68
N THR A 153 6.89 -5.95 18.30
CA THR A 153 6.31 -7.20 17.77
C THR A 153 4.95 -7.03 17.11
N TYR A 154 4.28 -5.86 17.24
CA TYR A 154 2.93 -5.69 16.71
C TYR A 154 2.95 -5.05 15.32
N PRO A 155 2.25 -5.65 14.32
CA PRO A 155 2.12 -5.05 13.00
C PRO A 155 1.46 -3.67 13.08
N VAL A 156 1.93 -2.72 12.26
CA VAL A 156 1.47 -1.34 12.25
C VAL A 156 0.73 -1.03 10.94
N LEU A 157 -0.54 -0.65 11.06
CA LEU A 157 -1.36 -0.09 9.99
C LEU A 157 -1.26 1.45 9.99
N LEU A 158 -0.73 2.01 8.91
CA LEU A 158 -0.68 3.45 8.67
C LEU A 158 -1.99 3.92 8.02
N GLY A 159 -2.86 4.53 8.81
CA GLY A 159 -4.12 5.13 8.36
C GLY A 159 -3.94 6.58 7.93
N CYS A 160 -3.88 6.81 6.62
CA CYS A 160 -3.67 8.12 6.01
C CYS A 160 -5.00 8.76 5.65
N GLU A 161 -5.47 9.75 6.40
CA GLU A 161 -6.70 10.49 6.08
C GLU A 161 -6.35 11.92 5.67
N PHE A 162 -5.70 12.05 4.51
CA PHE A 162 -5.07 13.29 4.08
C PHE A 162 -5.71 13.86 2.84
N GLY A 163 -5.79 15.19 2.85
CA GLY A 163 -6.12 15.99 1.68
C GLY A 163 -7.59 15.96 1.30
N ASP A 164 -8.04 17.10 0.80
CA ASP A 164 -9.42 17.25 0.32
C ASP A 164 -9.53 16.88 -1.16
N ASP A 165 -8.44 17.00 -1.94
CA ASP A 165 -8.40 16.65 -3.37
C ASP A 165 -7.38 15.57 -3.75
N HIS A 166 -7.32 15.24 -5.05
CA HIS A 166 -6.42 14.20 -5.56
C HIS A 166 -4.94 14.50 -5.34
N ASP A 167 -4.50 15.73 -5.63
CA ASP A 167 -3.10 16.11 -5.63
C ASP A 167 -2.59 16.25 -4.19
N GLU A 168 -3.41 16.84 -3.31
CA GLU A 168 -3.08 16.93 -1.89
C GLU A 168 -3.03 15.55 -1.23
N ALA A 169 -3.99 14.66 -1.54
CA ALA A 169 -3.96 13.28 -1.05
C ALA A 169 -2.72 12.53 -1.57
N LEU A 170 -2.37 12.68 -2.85
CA LEU A 170 -1.18 12.09 -3.45
C LEU A 170 0.10 12.56 -2.73
N LEU A 171 0.29 13.87 -2.60
CA LEU A 171 1.47 14.46 -1.97
C LEU A 171 1.57 14.08 -0.50
N SER A 172 0.49 14.30 0.27
CA SER A 172 0.48 14.08 1.71
C SER A 172 0.64 12.60 2.06
N THR A 173 0.01 11.68 1.30
CA THR A 173 0.18 10.23 1.53
C THR A 173 1.59 9.79 1.20
N SER A 174 2.15 10.28 0.09
CA SER A 174 3.52 9.96 -0.33
C SER A 174 4.55 10.46 0.68
N VAL A 175 4.36 11.67 1.24
CA VAL A 175 5.25 12.20 2.27
C VAL A 175 5.05 11.47 3.60
N GLY A 176 3.80 11.32 4.06
CA GLY A 176 3.49 10.74 5.37
C GLY A 176 3.86 9.26 5.48
N ALA A 177 3.14 8.41 4.74
CA ALA A 177 3.38 6.97 4.78
C ALA A 177 4.70 6.60 4.10
N GLY A 178 5.04 7.23 2.97
CA GLY A 178 6.28 6.93 2.26
C GLY A 178 7.53 7.18 3.10
N SER A 179 7.56 8.26 3.90
CA SER A 179 8.70 8.50 4.81
C SER A 179 8.84 7.41 5.86
N LEU A 180 7.74 7.01 6.50
CA LEU A 180 7.76 5.94 7.51
C LEU A 180 8.14 4.58 6.90
N LEU A 181 7.61 4.24 5.73
CA LEU A 181 7.97 3.01 5.02
C LEU A 181 9.46 2.98 4.66
N CYS A 182 10.04 4.10 4.24
CA CYS A 182 11.49 4.22 4.01
C CYS A 182 12.31 4.09 5.30
N ASP A 183 11.76 4.52 6.44
CA ASP A 183 12.35 4.32 7.77
C ASP A 183 12.20 2.87 8.28
N GLY A 184 11.45 2.01 7.56
CA GLY A 184 11.14 0.63 7.96
C GLY A 184 9.94 0.50 8.89
N VAL A 185 9.13 1.54 9.02
CA VAL A 185 7.97 1.62 9.92
C VAL A 185 6.67 1.47 9.14
N GLY A 186 5.86 0.49 9.53
CA GLY A 186 4.54 0.22 8.93
C GLY A 186 4.51 -1.07 8.11
N ASP A 187 3.55 -1.94 8.43
CA ASP A 187 3.32 -3.23 7.77
C ASP A 187 2.15 -3.18 6.78
N ALA A 188 1.25 -2.21 6.96
CA ALA A 188 0.11 -1.99 6.09
C ALA A 188 -0.18 -0.50 5.93
N ILE A 189 -0.81 -0.14 4.82
CA ILE A 189 -1.28 1.22 4.54
C ILE A 189 -2.77 1.20 4.21
N GLU A 190 -3.52 2.11 4.80
CA GLU A 190 -4.90 2.40 4.44
C GLU A 190 -5.01 3.87 4.07
N VAL A 191 -5.33 4.16 2.81
CA VAL A 191 -5.66 5.51 2.37
C VAL A 191 -7.14 5.75 2.63
N ARG A 192 -7.40 6.67 3.54
CA ARG A 192 -8.69 7.20 3.98
C ARG A 192 -8.82 8.65 3.48
N GLY A 193 -10.02 9.23 3.52
CA GLY A 193 -10.22 10.62 3.07
C GLY A 193 -10.33 10.77 1.55
N ALA A 194 -10.53 12.01 1.09
CA ALA A 194 -10.92 12.39 -0.27
C ALA A 194 -12.20 11.70 -0.79
N ALA A 195 -13.21 11.52 0.08
CA ALA A 195 -14.50 10.85 -0.22
C ALA A 195 -15.15 11.27 -1.53
N ASP A 196 -15.01 12.54 -1.88
CA ASP A 196 -15.67 13.10 -3.05
C ASP A 196 -14.73 13.19 -4.27
N HIS A 197 -13.41 13.01 -4.09
CA HIS A 197 -12.40 13.28 -5.11
C HIS A 197 -11.58 12.04 -5.52
N LEU A 198 -11.57 10.98 -4.72
CA LEU A 198 -10.88 9.72 -5.00
C LEU A 198 -11.84 8.53 -4.88
N SER A 199 -12.10 7.87 -6.02
CA SER A 199 -12.78 6.57 -6.02
C SER A 199 -12.02 5.55 -5.15
N ASN A 200 -12.72 4.52 -4.64
CA ASN A 200 -12.09 3.40 -3.92
C ASN A 200 -10.91 2.78 -4.70
N GLY A 201 -11.04 2.69 -6.03
CA GLY A 201 -9.97 2.23 -6.89
C GLY A 201 -8.77 3.19 -6.98
N GLY A 202 -9.04 4.50 -6.91
CA GLY A 202 -8.02 5.54 -6.85
C GLY A 202 -7.21 5.46 -5.55
N ARG A 203 -7.88 5.24 -4.40
CA ARG A 203 -7.21 5.04 -3.10
C ARG A 203 -6.29 3.82 -3.09
N ALA A 204 -6.79 2.68 -3.58
CA ALA A 204 -5.98 1.46 -3.71
C ALA A 204 -4.77 1.70 -4.62
N ARG A 205 -4.96 2.40 -5.75
CA ARG A 205 -3.86 2.75 -6.65
C ARG A 205 -2.82 3.67 -6.00
N LEU A 206 -3.26 4.66 -5.23
CA LEU A 206 -2.37 5.54 -4.47
C LEU A 206 -1.54 4.74 -3.45
N ALA A 207 -2.20 3.90 -2.64
CA ALA A 207 -1.53 3.03 -1.68
C ALA A 207 -0.43 2.17 -2.32
N PHE A 208 -0.74 1.47 -3.43
CA PHE A 208 0.25 0.66 -4.15
C PHE A 208 1.37 1.47 -4.79
N ASN A 209 1.09 2.69 -5.27
CA ASN A 209 2.13 3.57 -5.80
C ASN A 209 3.10 4.01 -4.69
N VAL A 210 2.59 4.34 -3.50
CA VAL A 210 3.42 4.72 -2.34
C VAL A 210 4.26 3.53 -1.87
N LEU A 211 3.65 2.35 -1.73
CA LEU A 211 4.39 1.12 -1.38
C LEU A 211 5.50 0.78 -2.39
N GLN A 212 5.24 0.94 -3.69
CA GLN A 212 6.27 0.72 -4.71
C GLN A 212 7.34 1.81 -4.70
N GLY A 213 6.93 3.08 -4.53
CA GLY A 213 7.86 4.21 -4.46
C GLY A 213 8.81 4.13 -3.26
N ALA A 214 8.33 3.63 -2.12
CA ALA A 214 9.15 3.38 -0.93
C ALA A 214 9.97 2.08 -1.02
N GLY A 215 9.82 1.29 -2.09
CA GLY A 215 10.47 -0.02 -2.22
C GLY A 215 9.90 -1.12 -1.31
N ALA A 216 8.83 -0.82 -0.56
CA ALA A 216 8.20 -1.76 0.38
C ALA A 216 7.44 -2.89 -0.33
N ARG A 217 6.88 -2.64 -1.52
CA ARG A 217 6.20 -3.68 -2.33
C ARG A 217 6.22 -3.38 -3.82
N ILE A 218 6.67 -4.35 -4.61
CA ILE A 218 6.59 -4.26 -6.07
C ILE A 218 5.22 -4.71 -6.56
N THR A 219 4.51 -3.82 -7.27
CA THR A 219 3.09 -4.03 -7.64
C THR A 219 2.85 -3.98 -9.15
N LYS A 220 3.78 -3.38 -9.89
CA LYS A 220 3.76 -3.20 -11.34
C LYS A 220 5.19 -3.00 -11.86
N THR A 221 5.33 -2.89 -13.16
CA THR A 221 6.61 -2.55 -13.80
C THR A 221 7.11 -1.19 -13.34
N GLU A 222 8.41 -1.08 -13.12
CA GLU A 222 9.09 0.17 -12.80
C GLU A 222 9.74 0.74 -14.06
N TYR A 223 9.64 2.05 -14.24
CA TYR A 223 10.15 2.73 -15.42
C TYR A 223 11.18 3.78 -15.00
N VAL A 224 12.36 3.69 -15.59
CA VAL A 224 13.40 4.71 -15.45
C VAL A 224 13.47 5.46 -16.76
N ALA A 225 13.03 6.71 -16.79
CA ALA A 225 13.04 7.53 -18.00
C ALA A 225 13.81 8.82 -17.77
N CYS A 226 14.59 9.24 -18.77
CA CYS A 226 15.25 10.55 -18.71
C CYS A 226 14.21 11.68 -18.86
N PRO A 227 14.47 12.90 -18.38
CA PRO A 227 13.50 14.01 -18.46
C PRO A 227 13.28 14.55 -19.90
N SER A 228 13.87 13.94 -20.92
CA SER A 228 14.09 14.45 -22.28
C SER A 228 15.05 15.64 -22.37
N CYS A 229 15.74 15.81 -23.50
CA CYS A 229 16.60 16.97 -23.79
C CYS A 229 16.78 17.16 -25.31
N GLY A 230 17.55 18.16 -25.76
CA GLY A 230 17.82 18.39 -27.19
C GLY A 230 18.58 17.28 -27.94
N ARG A 231 19.00 16.22 -27.23
CA ARG A 231 19.64 15.03 -27.82
C ARG A 231 18.65 13.88 -28.04
N THR A 232 17.43 14.00 -27.54
CA THR A 232 16.40 12.96 -27.64
C THR A 232 16.07 12.68 -29.11
N LEU A 233 16.07 11.40 -29.50
CA LEU A 233 15.98 10.96 -30.90
C LEU A 233 14.57 10.49 -31.32
N PHE A 234 13.62 10.46 -30.40
CA PHE A 234 12.22 10.08 -30.60
C PHE A 234 11.34 10.75 -29.55
N ASP A 235 10.03 10.81 -29.75
CA ASP A 235 9.12 11.33 -28.72
C ASP A 235 9.14 10.41 -27.49
N LEU A 236 9.79 10.87 -26.42
CA LEU A 236 10.04 10.09 -25.23
C LEU A 236 8.76 9.87 -24.44
N GLN A 237 7.89 10.86 -24.38
CA GLN A 237 6.64 10.84 -23.64
C GLN A 237 5.65 9.86 -24.28
N GLU A 238 5.45 9.94 -25.60
CA GLU A 238 4.60 9.01 -26.34
C GLU A 238 5.15 7.58 -26.30
N THR A 239 6.47 7.41 -26.50
CA THR A 239 7.11 6.10 -26.45
C THR A 239 7.00 5.47 -25.06
N THR A 240 7.22 6.24 -24.00
CA THR A 240 7.06 5.77 -22.61
C THR A 240 5.62 5.33 -22.36
N THR A 241 4.64 6.14 -22.77
CA THR A 241 3.21 5.81 -22.61
C THR A 241 2.85 4.52 -23.36
N ARG A 242 3.34 4.35 -24.59
CA ARG A 242 3.09 3.17 -25.43
C ARG A 242 3.71 1.89 -24.85
N ILE A 243 4.93 1.97 -24.34
CA ILE A 243 5.61 0.85 -23.68
C ILE A 243 4.89 0.53 -22.35
N GLN A 244 4.55 1.53 -21.55
CA GLN A 244 3.79 1.37 -20.30
C GLN A 244 2.45 0.67 -20.51
N ALA A 245 1.72 1.06 -21.57
CA ALA A 245 0.45 0.43 -21.92
C ALA A 245 0.61 -1.06 -22.19
N GLN A 246 1.72 -1.50 -22.77
CA GLN A 246 1.95 -2.91 -23.11
C GLN A 246 2.57 -3.70 -21.96
N THR A 247 3.46 -3.08 -21.17
CA THR A 247 4.33 -3.80 -20.22
C THR A 247 3.98 -3.54 -18.75
N GLY A 248 3.15 -2.55 -18.40
CA GLY A 248 2.92 -2.11 -17.00
C GLY A 248 2.38 -3.14 -16.01
N HIS A 249 1.97 -4.32 -16.46
CA HIS A 249 1.49 -5.41 -15.62
C HIS A 249 2.61 -6.34 -15.11
N LEU A 250 3.83 -6.21 -15.65
CA LEU A 250 4.96 -7.07 -15.33
C LEU A 250 5.57 -6.68 -13.99
N LYS A 251 5.14 -7.36 -12.92
CA LYS A 251 5.67 -7.16 -11.56
C LYS A 251 7.15 -7.60 -11.50
N GLY A 252 7.97 -6.82 -10.81
CA GLY A 252 9.40 -7.14 -10.65
C GLY A 252 10.26 -6.85 -11.88
N VAL A 253 9.69 -6.25 -12.94
CA VAL A 253 10.45 -5.85 -14.13
C VAL A 253 10.73 -4.36 -14.10
N LYS A 254 12.01 -3.99 -14.30
CA LYS A 254 12.47 -2.61 -14.45
C LYS A 254 12.85 -2.33 -15.90
N ILE A 255 12.24 -1.31 -16.50
CA ILE A 255 12.48 -0.93 -17.90
C ILE A 255 12.99 0.50 -17.97
N ALA A 256 14.18 0.68 -18.52
CA ALA A 256 14.73 2.00 -18.78
C ALA A 256 14.40 2.49 -20.20
N ILE A 257 13.94 3.74 -20.33
CA ILE A 257 13.57 4.36 -21.62
C ILE A 257 14.35 5.67 -21.76
N MET A 258 15.32 5.68 -22.68
CA MET A 258 16.31 6.75 -22.79
C MET A 258 16.29 7.37 -24.18
N GLY A 259 16.15 8.69 -24.24
CA GLY A 259 16.04 9.41 -25.52
C GLY A 259 17.31 9.37 -26.38
N CYS A 260 18.50 9.10 -25.81
CA CYS A 260 19.75 9.10 -26.56
C CYS A 260 20.80 8.14 -25.96
N ILE A 261 21.79 7.78 -26.77
CA ILE A 261 22.88 6.87 -26.39
C ILE A 261 23.90 7.48 -25.42
N VAL A 262 23.95 8.81 -25.28
CA VAL A 262 25.08 9.48 -24.62
C VAL A 262 25.10 9.21 -23.13
N ASN A 263 24.04 9.64 -22.42
CA ASN A 263 23.89 9.31 -21.01
C ASN A 263 22.98 8.10 -20.79
N GLY A 264 22.24 7.68 -21.83
CA GLY A 264 21.21 6.64 -21.73
C GLY A 264 21.70 5.41 -20.96
N PRO A 265 22.73 4.69 -21.43
CA PRO A 265 23.23 3.48 -20.75
C PRO A 265 23.70 3.70 -19.30
N GLY A 266 24.18 4.90 -18.96
CA GLY A 266 24.57 5.25 -17.60
C GLY A 266 23.38 5.56 -16.69
N GLU A 267 22.33 6.18 -17.25
CA GLU A 267 21.08 6.55 -16.56
C GLU A 267 20.12 5.37 -16.37
N MET A 268 20.38 4.22 -17.01
CA MET A 268 19.56 3.00 -16.87
C MET A 268 19.58 2.38 -15.48
N ALA A 269 20.44 2.85 -14.56
CA ALA A 269 20.55 2.37 -13.18
C ALA A 269 20.70 0.84 -13.10
N ASP A 270 19.77 0.16 -12.43
CA ASP A 270 19.65 -1.28 -12.26
C ASP A 270 18.49 -1.88 -13.09
N ALA A 271 18.10 -1.22 -14.19
CA ALA A 271 17.03 -1.72 -15.04
C ALA A 271 17.36 -3.07 -15.68
N ASP A 272 16.36 -3.96 -15.74
CA ASP A 272 16.48 -5.28 -16.37
C ASP A 272 16.57 -5.17 -17.90
N PHE A 273 15.83 -4.22 -18.48
CA PHE A 273 15.76 -3.99 -19.93
C PHE A 273 15.90 -2.52 -20.26
N GLY A 274 16.50 -2.21 -21.42
CA GLY A 274 16.66 -0.84 -21.90
C GLY A 274 16.14 -0.62 -23.31
N TYR A 275 15.51 0.52 -23.51
CA TYR A 275 15.08 1.08 -24.80
C TYR A 275 15.79 2.43 -24.97
N VAL A 276 16.82 2.48 -25.82
CA VAL A 276 17.71 3.65 -25.92
C VAL A 276 17.79 4.17 -27.35
N GLY A 277 17.63 5.48 -27.54
CA GLY A 277 17.77 6.11 -28.85
C GLY A 277 19.20 5.96 -29.38
N GLY A 278 19.37 5.23 -30.50
CA GLY A 278 20.68 4.98 -31.11
C GLY A 278 21.02 5.97 -32.23
N ALA A 279 20.05 6.23 -33.11
CA ALA A 279 20.11 7.21 -34.19
C ALA A 279 18.68 7.65 -34.57
N PRO A 280 18.47 8.68 -35.39
CA PRO A 280 17.14 9.04 -35.86
C PRO A 280 16.39 7.84 -36.47
N GLY A 281 15.20 7.55 -35.95
CA GLY A 281 14.37 6.39 -36.35
C GLY A 281 14.90 5.02 -35.91
N LYS A 282 15.92 4.97 -35.03
CA LYS A 282 16.56 3.73 -34.59
C LYS A 282 16.77 3.65 -33.08
N VAL A 283 16.54 2.46 -32.54
CA VAL A 283 16.61 2.13 -31.12
C VAL A 283 17.62 1.02 -30.90
N ASN A 284 18.34 1.10 -29.78
CA ASN A 284 19.18 0.03 -29.27
C ASN A 284 18.47 -0.59 -28.07
N LEU A 285 18.39 -1.92 -28.03
CA LEU A 285 17.80 -2.68 -26.93
C LEU A 285 18.90 -3.28 -26.05
N TYR A 286 18.62 -3.32 -24.76
CA TYR A 286 19.57 -3.75 -23.73
C TYR A 286 18.95 -4.78 -22.79
N VAL A 287 19.80 -5.66 -22.27
CA VAL A 287 19.53 -6.52 -21.10
C VAL A 287 20.55 -6.16 -20.03
N GLY A 288 20.09 -5.67 -18.89
CA GLY A 288 20.93 -4.98 -17.93
C GLY A 288 21.70 -3.84 -18.61
N LYS A 289 23.02 -3.92 -18.59
CA LYS A 289 23.92 -2.94 -19.24
C LYS A 289 24.44 -3.38 -20.61
N GLU A 290 24.10 -4.60 -21.06
CA GLU A 290 24.59 -5.13 -22.33
C GLU A 290 23.66 -4.76 -23.47
N CYS A 291 24.21 -4.19 -24.53
CA CYS A 291 23.45 -3.87 -25.75
C CYS A 291 23.33 -5.12 -26.63
N VAL A 292 22.16 -5.75 -26.59
CA VAL A 292 21.90 -7.02 -27.30
C VAL A 292 21.40 -6.81 -28.73
N GLU A 293 20.67 -5.71 -29.00
CA GLU A 293 20.23 -5.36 -30.35
C GLU A 293 20.55 -3.89 -30.66
N LYS A 294 21.15 -3.63 -31.82
CA LYS A 294 21.55 -2.28 -32.25
C LYS A 294 20.80 -1.87 -33.50
N GLY A 295 20.37 -0.61 -33.54
CA GLY A 295 19.81 0.01 -34.73
C GLY A 295 18.46 -0.56 -35.17
N VAL A 296 17.67 -1.08 -34.23
CA VAL A 296 16.31 -1.59 -34.46
C VAL A 296 15.45 -0.45 -34.98
N PRO A 297 14.74 -0.61 -36.12
CA PRO A 297 13.78 0.39 -36.58
C PRO A 297 12.77 0.72 -35.48
N GLN A 298 12.51 2.01 -35.25
CA GLN A 298 11.64 2.46 -34.15
C GLN A 298 10.25 1.82 -34.20
N ASP A 299 9.69 1.63 -35.40
CA ASP A 299 8.37 1.02 -35.61
C ASP A 299 8.31 -0.46 -35.18
N ASP A 300 9.45 -1.14 -35.13
CA ASP A 300 9.59 -2.53 -34.68
C ASP A 300 10.04 -2.64 -33.21
N ALA A 301 10.57 -1.56 -32.62
CA ALA A 301 11.34 -1.60 -31.39
C ALA A 301 10.51 -2.07 -30.17
N ASP A 302 9.25 -1.64 -30.06
CA ASP A 302 8.33 -2.07 -29.01
C ASP A 302 8.13 -3.59 -29.01
N ARG A 303 7.83 -4.16 -30.18
CA ARG A 303 7.61 -5.60 -30.36
C ARG A 303 8.87 -6.38 -30.03
N ARG A 304 10.04 -5.85 -30.42
CA ARG A 304 11.35 -6.46 -30.12
C ARG A 304 11.67 -6.41 -28.63
N LEU A 305 11.37 -5.31 -27.95
CA LEU A 305 11.50 -5.22 -26.49
C LEU A 305 10.64 -6.27 -25.78
N ILE A 306 9.37 -6.44 -26.19
CA ILE A 306 8.48 -7.46 -25.62
C ILE A 306 9.02 -8.88 -25.87
N SER A 307 9.47 -9.16 -27.09
CA SER A 307 10.09 -10.44 -27.44
C SER A 307 11.32 -10.71 -26.56
N LEU A 308 12.13 -9.70 -26.28
CA LEU A 308 13.30 -9.83 -25.43
C LEU A 308 12.89 -10.15 -23.98
N ILE A 309 11.90 -9.44 -23.44
CA ILE A 309 11.35 -9.73 -22.10
C ILE A 309 10.83 -11.18 -22.00
N GLN A 310 10.14 -11.66 -23.03
CA GLN A 310 9.64 -13.04 -23.12
C GLN A 310 10.78 -14.07 -23.16
N GLN A 311 11.81 -13.84 -23.97
CA GLN A 311 12.97 -14.74 -24.08
C GLN A 311 13.73 -14.89 -22.76
N HIS A 312 13.72 -13.83 -21.93
CA HIS A 312 14.33 -13.85 -20.60
C HIS A 312 13.39 -14.38 -19.50
N GLY A 313 12.21 -14.90 -19.85
CA GLY A 313 11.27 -15.48 -18.88
C GLY A 313 10.66 -14.47 -17.90
N ARG A 314 10.71 -13.17 -18.23
CA ARG A 314 10.19 -12.07 -17.39
C ARG A 314 8.79 -11.61 -17.81
N TRP A 315 8.22 -12.25 -18.83
CA TRP A 315 6.86 -11.97 -19.30
C TRP A 315 5.83 -12.81 -18.55
N VAL A 316 4.74 -12.17 -18.16
CA VAL A 316 3.57 -12.79 -17.55
C VAL A 316 2.36 -12.21 -18.24
N ASP A 317 1.45 -13.04 -18.73
CA ASP A 317 0.23 -12.52 -19.36
C ASP A 317 -0.64 -11.77 -18.35
N ARG A 318 -1.46 -10.83 -18.85
CA ARG A 318 -2.36 -10.06 -18.00
C ARG A 318 -3.34 -10.99 -17.27
N GLY A 319 -3.28 -11.00 -15.94
CA GLY A 319 -4.07 -11.89 -15.10
C GLY A 319 -3.43 -13.26 -14.86
N GLY A 320 -2.21 -13.49 -15.36
CA GLY A 320 -1.37 -14.61 -14.97
C GLY A 320 -0.65 -14.35 -13.63
N VAL A 321 -0.40 -15.42 -12.88
CA VAL A 321 0.41 -15.37 -11.66
C VAL A 321 1.88 -15.25 -12.10
N ALA A 322 2.58 -14.24 -11.58
CA ALA A 322 4.00 -14.10 -11.85
C ALA A 322 4.76 -15.31 -11.28
N PRO A 323 5.78 -15.84 -11.98
CA PRO A 323 6.62 -16.88 -11.40
C PRO A 323 7.25 -16.34 -10.12
N VAL A 324 7.19 -17.14 -9.05
CA VAL A 324 7.90 -16.84 -7.80
C VAL A 324 9.39 -16.92 -8.12
N VAL A 325 10.07 -15.78 -8.05
CA VAL A 325 11.53 -15.67 -8.23
C VAL A 325 12.20 -15.86 -6.89
#